data_AF-A0A7W7NU53-F1
#
_entry.id   AF-A0A7W7NU53-F1
#
_cell.length_a   1.000
_cell.length_b   1.000
_cell.length_c   1.000
_cell.angle_alpha   90.00
_cell.angle_beta   90.00
_cell.angle_gamma   90.00
#
_symmetry.space_group_name_H-M   'P 1'
#
loop_
_entity.id
_entity.type
_entity.pdbx_description
1 polymer ?
#
loop_
_entity_poly.entity_id
_entity_poly.type
_entity_poly.pdbx_seq_one_letter_code
_entity_poly.pdbx_strand_id
1 'polypeptide(L)'
;MPIDELVEGPTPEQSDRVNYQKTTHTDEMGAKVGFGYRREPWFETLNRASANAITRDELLALRFYRAAFDRCERSPTKSCLNVGVGGGLRDPGSSIVSSTPAIVEARRKVRLCESVLGSWLVTVRAVALQDRSFSDIAIERFGGRKQDWIIVDEPVLKDGRPVKVGGKVLTAPVTREKIVPRSGRHRETIRQEFYAGLRLLTKQVRTLVSTPGIEEIWVEPGVRSASIRRGVAAPNGLYRLWGNSDRIDDVLSRLRAKHGDGLDFATPADARTALDEADGGMLLRLSEQELSR
;
A
#
# COMPACT_ATOMS: atom_id res chain seq x y z
N MET A 1 21.06 -6.17 -19.81
CA MET A 1 21.29 -5.10 -18.81
C MET A 1 20.49 -5.45 -17.57
N PRO A 2 21.06 -5.39 -16.35
CA PRO A 2 20.29 -5.65 -15.14
C PRO A 2 19.21 -4.57 -14.97
N ILE A 3 17.99 -5.00 -14.60
CA ILE A 3 16.78 -4.17 -14.45
C ILE A 3 16.94 -3.08 -13.35
N ASP A 4 18.05 -3.07 -12.63
CA ASP A 4 18.35 -2.17 -11.50
C ASP A 4 18.59 -0.70 -11.88
N GLU A 5 18.93 -0.38 -13.14
CA GLU A 5 19.43 0.95 -13.53
C GLU A 5 18.37 1.98 -13.99
N LEU A 6 17.10 1.60 -14.17
CA LEU A 6 16.08 2.49 -14.76
C LEU A 6 15.04 3.05 -13.77
N VAL A 7 15.21 2.82 -12.46
CA VAL A 7 14.27 3.35 -11.46
C VAL A 7 14.79 4.69 -10.96
N GLU A 8 14.24 5.79 -11.51
CA GLU A 8 14.50 7.14 -11.01
C GLU A 8 14.16 7.23 -9.52
N GLY A 9 15.15 7.66 -8.73
CA GLY A 9 14.97 7.89 -7.29
C GLY A 9 14.10 9.11 -7.00
N PRO A 10 13.58 9.25 -5.77
CA PRO A 10 12.90 10.46 -5.35
C PRO A 10 13.84 11.66 -5.52
N THR A 11 13.30 12.80 -5.96
CA THR A 11 14.11 14.02 -6.08
C THR A 11 14.60 14.45 -4.69
N PRO A 12 15.70 15.21 -4.59
CA PRO A 12 16.20 15.73 -3.31
C PRO A 12 15.11 16.42 -2.48
N GLU A 13 14.24 17.20 -3.13
CA GLU A 13 13.13 17.90 -2.47
C GLU A 13 12.04 16.95 -1.97
N GLN A 14 11.86 15.80 -2.63
CA GLN A 14 10.94 14.76 -2.18
C GLN A 14 11.52 13.98 -1.00
N SER A 15 12.82 13.63 -1.05
CA SER A 15 13.51 12.94 0.05
C SER A 15 13.64 13.79 1.31
N ASP A 16 13.76 15.12 1.17
CA ASP A 16 13.83 16.04 2.32
C ASP A 16 12.52 16.10 3.13
N ARG A 17 11.39 15.76 2.50
CA ARG A 17 10.06 15.84 3.11
C ARG A 17 9.61 14.51 3.71
N VAL A 18 10.04 13.40 3.12
CA VAL A 18 9.48 12.08 3.36
C VAL A 18 10.56 11.01 3.19
N ASN A 19 10.58 10.03 4.09
CA ASN A 19 11.43 8.85 3.95
C ASN A 19 10.86 7.92 2.88
N TYR A 20 11.68 7.58 1.89
CA TYR A 20 11.36 6.55 0.90
C TYR A 20 12.20 5.31 1.13
N GLN A 21 11.58 4.14 1.00
CA GLN A 21 12.26 2.86 1.04
C GLN A 21 12.31 2.28 -0.38
N LYS A 22 13.52 1.92 -0.86
CA LYS A 22 13.66 1.11 -2.08
C LYS A 22 13.22 -0.31 -1.73
N THR A 23 12.11 -0.76 -2.30
CA THR A 23 11.58 -2.11 -2.09
C THR A 23 11.60 -2.89 -3.39
N THR A 24 11.98 -4.16 -3.31
CA THR A 24 11.81 -5.12 -4.41
C THR A 24 10.33 -5.44 -4.52
N HIS A 25 9.75 -5.21 -5.69
CA HIS A 25 8.40 -5.68 -6.01
C HIS A 25 8.50 -7.12 -6.49
N THR A 26 7.98 -8.04 -5.69
CA THR A 26 7.67 -9.39 -6.13
C THR A 26 6.22 -9.45 -6.58
N ASP A 27 5.94 -10.19 -7.63
CA ASP A 27 4.57 -10.59 -7.94
C ASP A 27 4.07 -11.63 -6.93
N GLU A 28 2.80 -12.00 -7.04
CA GLU A 28 2.16 -12.99 -6.17
C GLU A 28 2.61 -14.43 -6.46
N MET A 29 3.38 -14.61 -7.55
CA MET A 29 4.04 -15.87 -7.90
C MET A 29 5.47 -15.95 -7.33
N GLY A 30 5.93 -14.90 -6.63
CA GLY A 30 7.27 -14.83 -6.04
C GLY A 30 8.36 -14.38 -7.00
N ALA A 31 8.04 -14.07 -8.26
CA ALA A 31 8.98 -13.55 -9.23
C ALA A 31 9.25 -12.07 -8.96
N LYS A 32 10.52 -11.66 -9.07
CA LYS A 32 10.94 -10.26 -8.91
C LYS A 32 10.55 -9.49 -10.18
N VAL A 33 9.58 -8.59 -10.07
CA VAL A 33 9.10 -7.74 -11.17
C VAL A 33 10.01 -6.54 -11.37
N GLY A 34 10.60 -6.02 -10.28
CA GLY A 34 11.52 -4.88 -10.33
C GLY A 34 11.71 -4.22 -8.98
N PHE A 35 12.24 -3.00 -8.99
CA PHE A 35 12.44 -2.18 -7.80
C PHE A 35 11.58 -0.91 -7.88
N GLY A 36 11.14 -0.41 -6.73
CA GLY A 36 10.39 0.83 -6.65
C GLY A 36 10.65 1.55 -5.33
N TYR A 37 10.62 2.87 -5.36
CA TYR A 37 10.62 3.67 -4.14
C TYR A 37 9.20 3.82 -3.62
N ARG A 38 8.98 3.42 -2.37
CA ARG A 38 7.70 3.62 -1.69
C ARG A 38 7.89 4.55 -0.51
N ARG A 39 6.98 5.52 -0.36
CA ARG A 39 6.89 6.32 0.86
C ARG A 39 6.73 5.39 2.05
N GLU A 40 7.61 5.55 3.03
CA GLU A 40 7.53 4.82 4.27
C GLU A 40 6.32 5.32 5.08
N PRO A 41 5.44 4.43 5.55
CA PRO A 41 4.32 4.82 6.38
C PRO A 41 4.76 5.56 7.65
N TRP A 42 4.01 6.58 8.06
CA TRP A 42 4.40 7.37 9.24
C TRP A 42 4.46 6.53 10.52
N PHE A 43 3.56 5.56 10.68
CA PHE A 43 3.55 4.67 11.86
C PHE A 43 4.79 3.76 11.95
N GLU A 44 5.45 3.43 10.84
CA GLU A 44 6.73 2.70 10.85
C GLU A 44 7.85 3.58 11.40
N THR A 45 7.86 4.85 10.99
CA THR A 45 8.80 5.86 11.51
C THR A 45 8.54 6.13 13.00
N LEU A 46 7.27 6.20 13.41
CA LEU A 46 6.91 6.36 14.82
C LEU A 46 7.40 5.17 15.66
N ASN A 47 7.23 3.94 15.18
CA ASN A 47 7.67 2.74 15.87
C ASN A 47 9.21 2.69 16.04
N ARG A 48 9.96 3.16 15.03
CA ARG A 48 11.43 3.26 15.12
C ARG A 48 11.88 4.37 16.07
N ALA A 49 11.24 5.53 16.01
CA ALA A 49 11.63 6.71 16.80
C ALA A 49 11.25 6.60 18.28
N SER A 50 10.18 5.86 18.59
CA SER A 50 9.65 5.72 19.95
C SER A 50 9.82 4.28 20.40
N ALA A 51 10.98 3.96 20.99
CA ALA A 51 11.25 2.63 21.53
C ALA A 51 10.06 2.18 22.42
N ASN A 52 9.39 1.11 21.99
CA ASN A 52 8.24 0.46 22.66
C ASN A 52 6.90 1.23 22.67
N ALA A 53 6.67 2.21 21.79
CA ALA A 53 5.38 2.90 21.75
C ALA A 53 4.26 2.10 21.06
N ILE A 54 4.61 1.26 20.09
CA ILE A 54 3.68 0.36 19.37
C ILE A 54 4.17 -1.07 19.57
N THR A 55 3.27 -1.96 19.98
CA THR A 55 3.59 -3.40 20.09
C THR A 55 3.68 -4.05 18.71
N ARG A 56 4.35 -5.21 18.61
CA ARG A 56 4.47 -5.94 17.34
C ARG A 56 3.10 -6.24 16.70
N ASP A 57 2.12 -6.63 17.50
CA ASP A 57 0.78 -6.98 17.02
C ASP A 57 0.02 -5.76 16.51
N GLU A 58 0.15 -4.62 17.20
CA GLU A 58 -0.43 -3.36 16.75
C GLU A 58 0.20 -2.87 15.44
N LEU A 59 1.52 -3.06 15.28
CA LEU A 59 2.21 -2.76 14.02
C LEU A 59 1.70 -3.66 12.88
N LEU A 60 1.55 -4.96 13.13
CA LEU A 60 0.98 -5.89 12.16
C LEU A 60 -0.47 -5.52 11.80
N ALA A 61 -1.26 -5.07 12.76
CA ALA A 61 -2.63 -4.60 12.51
C ALA A 61 -2.67 -3.36 11.60
N LEU A 62 -1.78 -2.39 11.84
CA LEU A 62 -1.64 -1.20 10.98
C LEU A 62 -1.19 -1.57 9.56
N ARG A 63 -0.21 -2.48 9.43
CA ARG A 63 0.24 -3.01 8.14
C ARG A 63 -0.89 -3.74 7.40
N PHE A 64 -1.65 -4.59 8.08
CA PHE A 64 -2.80 -5.29 7.52
C PHE A 64 -3.86 -4.31 7.03
N TYR A 65 -4.23 -3.34 7.87
CA TYR A 65 -5.23 -2.33 7.54
C TYR A 65 -4.82 -1.50 6.32
N ARG A 66 -3.56 -1.04 6.29
CA ARG A 66 -3.03 -0.30 5.16
C ARG A 66 -2.97 -1.16 3.89
N ALA A 67 -2.50 -2.41 3.98
CA ALA A 67 -2.45 -3.31 2.83
C ALA A 67 -3.85 -3.58 2.26
N ALA A 68 -4.86 -3.80 3.11
CA ALA A 68 -6.25 -3.96 2.68
C ALA A 68 -6.78 -2.67 2.00
N PHE A 69 -6.42 -1.50 2.52
CA PHE A 69 -6.78 -0.22 1.91
C PHE A 69 -6.08 0.01 0.56
N ASP A 70 -4.78 -0.25 0.48
CA ASP A 70 -4.03 -0.15 -0.77
C ASP A 70 -4.62 -1.10 -1.83
N ARG A 71 -5.04 -2.31 -1.43
CA ARG A 71 -5.70 -3.27 -2.32
C ARG A 71 -7.06 -2.76 -2.80
N CYS A 72 -7.83 -2.02 -1.99
CA CYS A 72 -9.09 -1.45 -2.46
C CYS A 72 -8.91 -0.22 -3.37
N GLU A 73 -7.78 0.49 -3.25
CA GLU A 73 -7.43 1.65 -4.07
C GLU A 73 -6.66 1.28 -5.36
N ARG A 74 -6.09 0.06 -5.43
CA ARG A 74 -5.51 -0.50 -6.65
C ARG A 74 -6.61 -0.69 -7.70
N SER A 75 -6.74 0.29 -8.58
CA SER A 75 -7.50 0.14 -9.82
C SER A 75 -6.58 -0.45 -10.90
N PRO A 76 -7.06 -1.39 -11.74
CA PRO A 76 -6.30 -1.91 -12.88
C PRO A 76 -5.88 -0.83 -13.90
N THR A 77 -6.42 0.39 -13.80
CA THR A 77 -6.10 1.52 -14.69
C THR A 77 -5.46 2.71 -13.98
N LYS A 78 -5.24 2.67 -12.65
CA LYS A 78 -4.73 3.81 -11.88
C LYS A 78 -3.22 3.70 -11.71
N SER A 79 -2.49 4.61 -12.36
CA SER A 79 -1.04 4.77 -12.18
C SER A 79 -0.73 5.08 -10.70
N CYS A 80 0.32 4.43 -10.16
CA CYS A 80 0.85 4.66 -8.81
C CYS A 80 1.32 6.10 -8.56
N LEU A 81 1.45 6.90 -9.62
CA LEU A 81 1.78 8.33 -9.56
C LEU A 81 0.54 9.23 -9.34
N ASN A 82 -0.68 8.70 -9.45
CA ASN A 82 -1.91 9.48 -9.28
C ASN A 82 -2.47 9.36 -7.85
N VAL A 83 -1.73 9.94 -6.89
CA VAL A 83 -2.09 9.97 -5.45
C VAL A 83 -2.99 11.17 -5.15
N GLY A 84 -4.08 11.31 -5.90
CA GLY A 84 -5.11 12.31 -5.64
C GLY A 84 -6.11 11.85 -4.57
N VAL A 85 -6.48 12.76 -3.67
CA VAL A 85 -7.60 12.58 -2.73
C VAL A 85 -8.91 12.55 -3.53
N GLY A 86 -9.61 11.41 -3.47
CA GLY A 86 -11.05 11.34 -3.71
C GLY A 86 -11.57 11.94 -5.02
N GLY A 87 -11.21 11.32 -6.15
CA GLY A 87 -11.99 11.47 -7.38
C GLY A 87 -13.17 10.52 -7.35
N GLY A 88 -14.31 10.96 -6.83
CA GLY A 88 -15.53 10.17 -6.77
C GLY A 88 -15.98 9.72 -8.16
N LEU A 89 -16.04 8.40 -8.38
CA LEU A 89 -17.08 7.87 -9.26
C LEU A 89 -18.41 7.98 -8.50
N ARG A 90 -19.25 8.85 -9.04
CA ARG A 90 -20.55 9.29 -8.52
C ARG A 90 -21.65 8.23 -8.66
N ASP A 91 -21.31 6.95 -8.77
CA ASP A 91 -22.28 5.86 -8.91
C ASP A 91 -21.93 4.67 -8.01
N PRO A 92 -22.72 4.40 -6.95
CA PRO A 92 -22.57 3.19 -6.15
C PRO A 92 -22.88 1.91 -6.95
N GLY A 93 -23.58 2.03 -8.09
CA GLY A 93 -23.97 0.90 -8.95
C GLY A 93 -22.92 0.47 -9.98
N SER A 94 -22.09 1.39 -10.51
CA SER A 94 -21.15 1.05 -11.59
C SER A 94 -19.85 0.42 -11.09
N SER A 95 -19.46 0.65 -9.84
CA SER A 95 -18.21 0.07 -9.31
C SER A 95 -18.32 -1.42 -8.98
N ILE A 96 -19.52 -1.97 -8.78
CA ILE A 96 -19.69 -3.39 -8.43
C ILE A 96 -19.58 -4.28 -9.67
N VAL A 97 -20.04 -3.79 -10.84
CA VAL A 97 -20.10 -4.57 -12.08
C VAL A 97 -18.71 -4.84 -12.69
N SER A 98 -17.69 -4.07 -12.31
CA SER A 98 -16.30 -4.26 -12.78
C SER A 98 -15.26 -4.48 -11.67
N SER A 99 -15.68 -4.68 -10.42
CA SER A 99 -14.73 -4.93 -9.32
C SER A 99 -14.39 -6.42 -9.22
N THR A 100 -13.11 -6.75 -9.24
CA THR A 100 -12.64 -8.11 -9.02
C THR A 100 -13.03 -8.62 -7.62
N PRO A 101 -13.38 -9.91 -7.45
CA PRO A 101 -13.64 -10.53 -6.16
C PRO A 101 -12.67 -10.15 -5.04
N ALA A 102 -11.37 -10.05 -5.31
CA ALA A 102 -10.40 -9.68 -4.28
C ALA A 102 -10.47 -8.20 -3.89
N ILE A 103 -10.83 -7.28 -4.81
CA ILE A 103 -11.09 -5.87 -4.48
C ILE A 103 -12.33 -5.77 -3.57
N VAL A 104 -13.38 -6.55 -3.85
CA VAL A 104 -14.58 -6.60 -3.02
C VAL A 104 -14.24 -7.12 -1.62
N GLU A 105 -13.42 -8.17 -1.53
CA GLU A 105 -12.96 -8.71 -0.25
C GLU A 105 -12.10 -7.70 0.53
N ALA A 106 -11.17 -7.01 -0.15
CA ALA A 106 -10.36 -5.96 0.45
C ALA A 106 -11.23 -4.81 0.99
N ARG A 107 -12.22 -4.36 0.22
CA ARG A 107 -13.22 -3.36 0.66
C ARG A 107 -14.00 -3.85 1.88
N ARG A 108 -14.39 -5.13 1.91
CA ARG A 108 -15.06 -5.74 3.07
C ARG A 108 -14.14 -5.73 4.30
N LYS A 109 -12.87 -6.13 4.17
CA LYS A 109 -11.87 -6.12 5.24
C LYS A 109 -11.65 -4.71 5.80
N VAL A 110 -11.51 -3.70 4.93
CA VAL A 110 -11.41 -2.29 5.33
C VAL A 110 -12.65 -1.86 6.10
N ARG A 111 -13.85 -2.11 5.58
CA ARG A 111 -15.11 -1.76 6.26
C ARG A 111 -15.24 -2.42 7.63
N LEU A 112 -14.85 -3.69 7.77
CA LEU A 112 -14.85 -4.39 9.06
C LEU A 112 -13.87 -3.75 10.04
N CYS A 113 -12.65 -3.41 9.60
CA CYS A 113 -11.69 -2.67 10.41
C CYS A 113 -12.23 -1.29 10.83
N GLU A 114 -12.86 -0.54 9.91
CA GLU A 114 -13.38 0.80 10.20
C GLU A 114 -14.63 0.78 11.09
N SER A 115 -15.45 -0.28 11.02
CA SER A 115 -16.70 -0.40 11.78
C SER A 115 -16.51 -0.38 13.30
N VAL A 116 -15.35 -0.85 13.79
CA VAL A 116 -15.05 -0.90 15.23
C VAL A 116 -14.41 0.40 15.76
N LEU A 117 -13.98 1.30 14.87
CA LEU A 117 -13.22 2.49 15.26
C LEU A 117 -14.10 3.65 15.75
N GLY A 118 -15.38 3.68 15.37
CA GLY A 118 -16.32 4.71 15.82
C GLY A 118 -15.77 6.13 15.68
N SER A 119 -15.72 6.88 16.78
CA SER A 119 -15.20 8.26 16.82
C SER A 119 -13.70 8.38 16.52
N TRP A 120 -12.92 7.31 16.66
CA TRP A 120 -11.46 7.32 16.42
C TRP A 120 -11.10 7.08 14.95
N LEU A 121 -12.07 6.75 14.11
CA LEU A 121 -11.85 6.44 12.69
C LEU A 121 -11.06 7.52 11.98
N VAL A 122 -11.45 8.79 12.14
CA VAL A 122 -10.81 9.92 11.46
C VAL A 122 -9.33 10.00 11.82
N THR A 123 -9.02 9.90 13.11
CA THR A 123 -7.64 9.98 13.62
C THR A 123 -6.80 8.78 13.16
N VAL A 124 -7.32 7.56 13.29
CA VAL A 124 -6.62 6.34 12.84
C VAL A 124 -6.39 6.37 11.33
N ARG A 125 -7.36 6.82 10.53
CA ARG A 125 -7.24 6.92 9.07
C ARG A 125 -6.19 7.96 8.66
N ALA A 126 -6.19 9.13 9.31
CA ALA A 126 -5.22 10.19 9.04
C ALA A 126 -3.78 9.73 9.32
N VAL A 127 -3.58 8.97 10.38
CA VAL A 127 -2.26 8.46 10.76
C VAL A 127 -1.84 7.26 9.91
N ALA A 128 -2.70 6.25 9.79
CA ALA A 128 -2.35 4.95 9.19
C ALA A 128 -2.33 4.97 7.66
N LEU A 129 -3.22 5.77 7.03
CA LEU A 129 -3.40 5.77 5.58
C LEU A 129 -2.90 7.06 4.92
N GLN A 130 -3.09 8.21 5.57
CA GLN A 130 -2.67 9.51 5.01
C GLN A 130 -1.27 9.95 5.46
N ASP A 131 -0.61 9.16 6.31
CA ASP A 131 0.75 9.42 6.80
C ASP A 131 0.92 10.79 7.47
N ARG A 132 -0.11 11.26 8.17
CA ARG A 132 -0.10 12.54 8.88
C ARG A 132 0.45 12.37 10.29
N SER A 133 1.24 13.34 10.74
CA SER A 133 1.72 13.35 12.12
C SER A 133 0.62 13.79 13.08
N PHE A 134 0.73 13.42 14.37
CA PHE A 134 -0.20 13.90 15.40
C PHE A 134 -0.25 15.43 15.48
N SER A 135 0.85 16.11 15.17
CA SER A 135 0.92 17.57 15.13
C SER A 135 0.10 18.14 13.98
N ASP A 136 0.18 17.54 12.78
CA ASP A 136 -0.56 18.02 11.61
C ASP A 136 -2.07 17.85 11.79
N ILE A 137 -2.49 16.74 12.41
CA ILE A 137 -3.88 16.49 12.76
C ILE A 137 -4.35 17.48 13.85
N ALA A 138 -3.51 17.74 14.85
CA ALA A 138 -3.83 18.70 15.90
C ALA A 138 -3.93 20.15 15.39
N ILE A 139 -3.09 20.54 14.43
CA ILE A 139 -3.14 21.87 13.78
C ILE A 139 -4.44 22.01 12.98
N GLU A 140 -4.83 20.99 12.22
CA GLU A 140 -6.07 21.04 11.45
C GLU A 140 -7.30 21.11 12.37
N ARG A 141 -7.34 20.30 13.44
CA ARG A 141 -8.52 20.19 14.30
C ARG A 141 -8.66 21.30 15.34
N PHE A 142 -7.55 21.79 15.89
CA PHE A 142 -7.54 22.75 17.00
C PHE A 142 -6.86 24.08 16.66
N GLY A 143 -6.36 24.23 15.43
CA GLY A 143 -5.61 25.39 14.97
C GLY A 143 -4.12 25.32 15.29
N GLY A 144 -3.35 26.07 14.49
CA GLY A 144 -1.92 26.29 14.70
C GLY A 144 -1.61 27.63 15.37
N ARG A 145 -0.36 27.77 15.81
CA ARG A 145 0.29 29.04 16.12
C ARG A 145 1.62 29.10 15.36
N LYS A 146 2.06 30.30 15.02
CA LYS A 146 3.42 30.51 14.51
C LYS A 146 4.41 30.36 15.66
N GLN A 147 5.48 29.61 15.42
CA GLN A 147 6.61 29.52 16.31
C GLN A 147 7.87 29.72 15.49
N ASP A 148 8.70 30.65 15.95
CA ASP A 148 10.00 30.91 15.36
C ASP A 148 10.96 29.80 15.74
N TRP A 149 11.60 29.21 14.74
CA TRP A 149 12.62 28.19 14.89
C TRP A 149 13.95 28.74 14.43
N ILE A 150 14.93 28.77 15.34
CA ILE A 150 16.28 29.25 15.02
C ILE A 150 17.10 28.05 14.56
N ILE A 151 17.55 28.05 13.31
CA ILE A 151 18.50 27.09 12.78
C ILE A 151 19.88 27.71 12.94
N VAL A 152 20.68 27.18 13.87
CA VAL A 152 21.97 27.76 14.27
C VAL A 152 23.08 27.48 13.25
N ASP A 153 22.96 26.39 12.49
CA ASP A 153 24.03 25.88 11.63
C ASP A 153 23.72 25.99 10.13
N GLU A 154 22.85 26.93 9.73
CA GLU A 154 22.55 27.11 8.32
C GLU A 154 23.74 27.77 7.59
N PRO A 155 24.30 27.15 6.53
CA PRO A 155 25.47 27.67 5.84
C PRO A 155 25.12 28.96 5.10
N VAL A 156 25.93 30.00 5.28
CA VAL A 156 25.79 31.27 4.56
C VAL A 156 26.15 31.03 3.10
N LEU A 157 25.19 31.25 2.20
CA LEU A 157 25.38 31.11 0.76
C LEU A 157 25.68 32.48 0.12
N LYS A 158 26.68 32.54 -0.74
CA LYS A 158 26.92 33.64 -1.68
C LYS A 158 26.95 33.05 -3.09
N ASP A 159 26.08 33.53 -3.98
CA ASP A 159 25.92 33.00 -5.34
C ASP A 159 25.66 31.48 -5.38
N GLY A 160 24.87 30.98 -4.41
CA GLY A 160 24.54 29.55 -4.28
C GLY A 160 25.66 28.66 -3.73
N ARG A 161 26.81 29.22 -3.34
CA ARG A 161 27.95 28.48 -2.78
C ARG A 161 28.16 28.81 -1.30
N PRO A 162 28.48 27.83 -0.43
CA PRO A 162 28.79 28.10 0.96
C PRO A 162 30.03 28.97 1.10
N VAL A 163 29.89 30.08 1.82
CA VAL A 163 30.99 31.00 2.13
C VAL A 163 31.94 30.30 3.10
N LYS A 164 33.23 30.27 2.76
CA LYS A 164 34.28 29.73 3.63
C LYS A 164 35.18 30.85 4.13
N VAL A 165 35.43 30.90 5.43
CA VAL A 165 36.38 31.82 6.06
C VAL A 165 37.38 30.98 6.85
N GLY A 166 38.67 31.10 6.52
CA GLY A 166 39.73 30.29 7.15
C GLY A 166 39.57 28.78 6.94
N GLY A 167 38.97 28.35 5.81
CA GLY A 167 38.73 26.94 5.49
C GLY A 167 37.46 26.33 6.13
N LYS A 168 36.78 27.02 7.04
CA LYS A 168 35.52 26.59 7.66
C LYS A 168 34.31 27.21 6.95
N VAL A 169 33.22 26.46 6.82
CA VAL A 169 31.94 26.97 6.30
C VAL A 169 31.37 27.95 7.33
N LEU A 170 31.07 29.16 6.87
CA LEU A 170 30.43 30.18 7.69
C LEU A 170 28.95 29.80 7.85
N THR A 171 28.49 29.67 9.09
CA THR A 171 27.07 29.47 9.42
C THR A 171 26.51 30.72 10.07
N ALA A 172 25.22 30.97 9.87
CA ALA A 172 24.51 32.05 10.54
C ALA A 172 23.16 31.53 11.08
N PRO A 173 22.73 32.02 12.26
CA PRO A 173 21.42 31.67 12.77
C PRO A 173 20.33 32.24 11.85
N VAL A 174 19.56 31.37 11.22
CA VAL A 174 18.41 31.75 10.41
C VAL A 174 17.14 31.46 11.19
N THR A 175 16.26 32.45 11.30
CA THR A 175 14.94 32.25 11.87
C THR A 175 14.00 31.77 10.77
N ARG A 176 13.42 30.59 10.93
CA ARG A 176 12.35 30.09 10.08
C ARG A 176 11.04 30.03 10.86
N GLU A 177 9.98 30.60 10.30
CA GLU A 177 8.65 30.45 10.87
C GLU A 177 8.14 29.02 10.63
N LYS A 178 7.70 28.33 11.68
CA LYS A 178 7.01 27.03 11.58
C LYS A 178 5.65 27.10 12.25
N ILE A 179 4.63 26.54 11.60
CA ILE A 179 3.31 26.38 12.21
C ILE A 179 3.36 25.14 13.12
N VAL A 180 3.02 25.33 14.39
CA VAL A 180 2.95 24.27 15.41
C VAL A 180 1.55 24.22 16.02
N PRO A 181 1.14 23.12 16.67
CA PRO A 181 -0.12 23.08 17.40
C PRO A 181 -0.22 24.19 18.45
N ARG A 182 -1.42 24.74 18.66
CA ARG A 182 -1.66 25.77 19.70
C ARG A 182 -1.20 25.34 21.09
N SER A 183 -1.37 24.06 21.43
CA SER A 183 -0.98 23.50 22.72
C SER A 183 -0.43 22.09 22.56
N GLY A 184 0.56 21.74 23.38
CA GLY A 184 1.07 20.36 23.48
C GLY A 184 -0.02 19.36 23.90
N ARG A 185 -1.03 19.80 24.66
CA ARG A 185 -2.17 18.97 25.06
C ARG A 185 -3.02 18.50 23.86
N HIS A 186 -3.12 19.31 22.81
CA HIS A 186 -3.88 18.92 21.61
C HIS A 186 -3.20 17.77 20.86
N ARG A 187 -1.87 17.84 20.71
CA ARG A 187 -1.08 16.73 20.15
C ARG A 187 -1.24 15.46 20.98
N GLU A 188 -1.20 15.59 22.31
CA GLU A 188 -1.38 14.47 23.22
C GLU A 188 -2.78 13.86 23.14
N THR A 189 -3.82 14.69 22.96
CA THR A 189 -5.20 14.23 22.75
C THR A 189 -5.30 13.37 21.48
N ILE A 190 -4.76 13.86 20.35
CA ILE A 190 -4.73 13.09 19.09
C ILE A 190 -3.94 11.79 19.25
N ARG A 191 -2.83 11.82 19.98
CA ARG A 191 -2.03 10.63 20.28
C ARG A 191 -2.86 9.59 21.04
N GLN A 192 -3.58 10.01 22.08
CA GLN A 192 -4.42 9.11 22.89
C GLN A 192 -5.58 8.54 22.09
N GLU A 193 -6.25 9.34 21.26
CA GLU A 193 -7.28 8.88 20.33
C GLU A 193 -6.75 7.81 19.38
N PHE A 194 -5.56 8.03 18.82
CA PHE A 194 -4.92 7.07 17.93
C PHE A 194 -4.67 5.74 18.63
N TYR A 195 -4.05 5.74 19.82
CA TYR A 195 -3.78 4.51 20.56
C TYR A 195 -5.06 3.79 21.03
N ALA A 196 -6.11 4.54 21.39
CA ALA A 196 -7.41 3.96 21.72
C ALA A 196 -8.00 3.21 20.51
N GLY A 197 -8.00 3.85 19.34
CA GLY A 197 -8.45 3.21 18.09
C GLY A 197 -7.57 2.02 17.67
N LEU A 198 -6.24 2.13 17.85
CA LEU A 198 -5.29 1.07 17.50
C LEU A 198 -5.53 -0.23 18.27
N ARG A 199 -5.92 -0.15 19.54
CA ARG A 199 -6.26 -1.34 20.35
C ARG A 199 -7.48 -2.06 19.78
N LEU A 200 -8.50 -1.32 19.36
CA LEU A 200 -9.70 -1.90 18.74
C LEU A 200 -9.39 -2.48 17.37
N LEU A 201 -8.62 -1.75 16.55
CA LEU A 201 -8.15 -2.24 15.26
C LEU A 201 -7.40 -3.56 15.40
N THR A 202 -6.48 -3.65 16.37
CA THR A 202 -5.68 -4.86 16.61
C THR A 202 -6.55 -6.05 16.98
N LYS A 203 -7.55 -5.85 17.85
CA LYS A 203 -8.51 -6.90 18.21
C LYS A 203 -9.30 -7.36 16.97
N GLN A 204 -9.75 -6.43 16.14
CA GLN A 204 -10.51 -6.76 14.93
C GLN A 204 -9.65 -7.48 13.89
N VAL A 205 -8.43 -7.01 13.64
CA VAL A 205 -7.52 -7.62 12.66
C VAL A 205 -7.18 -9.06 13.06
N ARG A 206 -7.00 -9.36 14.35
CA ARG A 206 -6.78 -10.75 14.80
C ARG A 206 -7.88 -11.72 14.35
N THR A 207 -9.13 -11.25 14.27
CA THR A 207 -10.25 -12.07 13.76
C THR A 207 -10.29 -12.20 12.24
N LEU A 208 -9.64 -11.28 11.52
CA LEU A 208 -9.61 -11.24 10.07
C LEU A 208 -8.41 -11.99 9.47
N VAL A 209 -7.29 -12.03 10.19
CA VAL A 209 -6.06 -12.71 9.75
C VAL A 209 -6.25 -14.22 9.65
N SER A 210 -7.18 -14.81 10.40
CA SER A 210 -7.54 -16.23 10.28
C SER A 210 -8.35 -16.57 9.03
N THR A 211 -8.76 -15.58 8.23
CA THR A 211 -9.51 -15.82 6.99
C THR A 211 -8.54 -15.74 5.80
N PRO A 212 -8.36 -16.82 5.02
CA PRO A 212 -7.52 -16.78 3.82
C PRO A 212 -8.06 -15.74 2.83
N GLY A 213 -7.15 -15.07 2.12
CA GLY A 213 -7.52 -14.04 1.15
C GLY A 213 -8.15 -14.64 -0.10
N ILE A 214 -8.99 -13.87 -0.79
CA ILE A 214 -9.45 -14.22 -2.13
C ILE A 214 -8.41 -13.68 -3.11
N GLU A 215 -7.97 -14.54 -4.02
CA GLU A 215 -7.06 -14.21 -5.10
C GLU A 215 -7.60 -14.77 -6.41
N GLU A 216 -6.97 -14.38 -7.50
CA GLU A 216 -7.32 -14.82 -8.86
C GLU A 216 -6.11 -15.44 -9.53
N ILE A 217 -6.38 -16.44 -10.36
CA ILE A 217 -5.42 -16.99 -11.31
C ILE A 217 -6.00 -16.88 -12.72
N TRP A 218 -5.19 -16.48 -13.69
CA TRP A 218 -5.64 -16.29 -15.06
C TRP A 218 -4.60 -16.72 -16.08
N VAL A 219 -5.07 -16.95 -17.30
CA VAL A 219 -4.22 -17.22 -18.45
C VAL A 219 -3.89 -15.89 -19.14
N GLU A 220 -2.62 -15.52 -19.12
CA GLU A 220 -2.09 -14.35 -19.80
C GLU A 220 -1.55 -14.76 -21.19
N PRO A 221 -2.20 -14.32 -22.29
CA PRO A 221 -1.71 -14.60 -23.63
C PRO A 221 -0.48 -13.75 -23.95
N GLY A 222 0.57 -14.40 -24.43
CA GLY A 222 1.74 -13.79 -25.06
C GLY A 222 1.69 -13.86 -26.59
N VAL A 223 2.71 -13.31 -27.26
CA VAL A 223 2.77 -13.26 -28.74
C VAL A 223 2.91 -14.65 -29.36
N ARG A 224 3.54 -15.60 -28.66
CA ARG A 224 3.78 -16.99 -29.12
C ARG A 224 3.66 -18.03 -28.01
N SER A 225 3.12 -17.64 -26.87
CA SER A 225 3.00 -18.48 -25.67
C SER A 225 1.84 -17.99 -24.83
N ALA A 226 1.53 -18.70 -23.75
CA ALA A 226 0.66 -18.23 -22.70
C ALA A 226 1.27 -18.59 -21.35
N SER A 227 1.01 -17.79 -20.32
CA SER A 227 1.48 -18.07 -18.95
C SER A 227 0.33 -18.03 -17.97
N ILE A 228 0.40 -18.84 -16.92
CA ILE A 228 -0.55 -18.76 -15.80
C ILE A 228 -0.02 -17.76 -14.78
N ARG A 229 -0.84 -16.76 -14.47
CA ARG A 229 -0.54 -15.69 -13.52
C ARG A 229 -1.45 -15.79 -12.30
N ARG A 230 -0.98 -15.20 -11.20
CA ARG A 230 -1.73 -15.01 -9.94
C ARG A 230 -1.72 -13.53 -9.58
N GLY A 231 -2.82 -13.06 -9.00
CA GLY A 231 -3.03 -11.66 -8.71
C GLY A 231 -4.27 -11.39 -7.86
N VAL A 232 -4.30 -10.22 -7.22
CA VAL A 232 -5.52 -9.62 -6.65
C VAL A 232 -6.55 -9.28 -7.74
N ALA A 233 -6.12 -9.05 -8.98
CA ALA A 233 -7.04 -8.70 -10.06
C ALA A 233 -6.50 -9.18 -11.40
N ALA A 234 -7.20 -10.12 -12.02
CA ALA A 234 -6.95 -10.48 -13.40
C ALA A 234 -7.43 -9.35 -14.35
N PRO A 235 -6.68 -9.07 -15.42
CA PRO A 235 -7.14 -8.17 -16.49
C PRO A 235 -8.51 -8.61 -17.05
N ASN A 236 -9.30 -7.63 -17.50
CA ASN A 236 -10.62 -7.90 -18.08
C ASN A 236 -10.52 -8.70 -19.39
N GLY A 237 -11.50 -9.57 -19.64
CA GLY A 237 -11.58 -10.38 -20.85
C GLY A 237 -10.65 -11.61 -20.89
N LEU A 238 -9.90 -11.88 -19.80
CA LEU A 238 -9.06 -13.07 -19.69
C LEU A 238 -9.79 -14.23 -19.01
N TYR A 239 -9.40 -15.45 -19.38
CA TYR A 239 -9.83 -16.64 -18.67
C TYR A 239 -9.25 -16.64 -17.26
N ARG A 240 -10.12 -16.64 -16.25
CA ARG A 240 -9.73 -16.51 -14.84
C ARG A 240 -10.57 -17.40 -13.93
N LEU A 241 -9.91 -17.92 -12.90
CA LEU A 241 -10.48 -18.62 -11.76
C LEU A 241 -10.18 -17.82 -10.49
N TRP A 242 -11.02 -17.91 -9.46
CA TRP A 242 -10.76 -17.27 -8.17
C TRP A 242 -11.19 -18.15 -6.99
N GLY A 243 -10.58 -17.92 -5.84
CA GLY A 243 -10.88 -18.65 -4.62
C GLY A 243 -9.99 -18.23 -3.47
N ASN A 244 -10.06 -18.98 -2.38
CA ASN A 244 -9.18 -18.77 -1.23
C ASN A 244 -7.72 -19.03 -1.63
N SER A 245 -6.80 -18.24 -1.09
CA SER A 245 -5.35 -18.34 -1.33
C SER A 245 -4.84 -19.77 -1.19
N ASP A 246 -5.27 -20.48 -0.14
CA ASP A 246 -4.82 -21.85 0.13
C ASP A 246 -5.25 -22.83 -0.98
N ARG A 247 -6.47 -22.66 -1.52
CA ARG A 247 -6.94 -23.47 -2.65
C ARG A 247 -6.20 -23.14 -3.93
N ILE A 248 -5.90 -21.86 -4.15
CA ILE A 248 -5.08 -21.43 -5.29
C ILE A 248 -3.67 -22.01 -5.18
N ASP A 249 -3.08 -22.02 -3.99
CA ASP A 249 -1.78 -22.63 -3.73
C ASP A 249 -1.78 -24.13 -4.00
N ASP A 250 -2.85 -24.85 -3.64
CA ASP A 250 -3.03 -26.26 -3.98
C ASP A 250 -3.09 -26.49 -5.50
N VAL A 251 -3.88 -25.69 -6.22
CA VAL A 251 -4.00 -25.78 -7.69
C VAL A 251 -2.67 -25.47 -8.37
N LEU A 252 -1.99 -24.40 -7.96
CA LEU A 252 -0.68 -24.04 -8.51
C LEU A 252 0.37 -25.09 -8.19
N SER A 253 0.33 -25.72 -7.02
CA SER A 253 1.25 -26.81 -6.66
C SER A 253 1.04 -28.03 -7.55
N ARG A 254 -0.21 -28.40 -7.85
CA ARG A 254 -0.53 -29.49 -8.81
C ARG A 254 -0.05 -29.14 -10.23
N LEU A 255 -0.27 -27.90 -10.66
CA LEU A 255 0.21 -27.42 -11.95
C LEU A 255 1.73 -27.52 -12.07
N ARG A 256 2.46 -27.02 -11.07
CA ARG A 256 3.93 -27.05 -11.05
C ARG A 256 4.46 -28.48 -11.03
N ALA A 257 3.83 -29.37 -10.27
CA ALA A 257 4.21 -30.79 -10.24
C ALA A 257 4.10 -31.45 -11.63
N LYS A 258 3.14 -31.03 -12.47
CA LYS A 258 2.89 -31.62 -13.80
C LYS A 258 3.62 -30.90 -14.94
N HIS A 259 3.76 -29.57 -14.86
CA HIS A 259 4.20 -28.72 -15.96
C HIS A 259 5.48 -27.90 -15.65
N GLY A 260 6.03 -28.01 -14.45
CA GLY A 260 7.20 -27.28 -13.99
C GLY A 260 6.90 -25.87 -13.46
N ASP A 261 7.90 -25.21 -12.90
CA ASP A 261 7.74 -23.95 -12.15
C ASP A 261 7.41 -22.73 -13.01
N GLY A 262 7.75 -22.76 -14.31
CA GLY A 262 7.53 -21.63 -15.22
C GLY A 262 6.07 -21.39 -15.56
N LEU A 263 5.24 -22.45 -15.56
CA LEU A 263 3.82 -22.40 -15.96
C LEU A 263 3.59 -21.67 -17.30
N ASP A 264 4.53 -21.87 -18.22
CA ASP A 264 4.50 -21.36 -19.59
C ASP A 264 4.01 -22.46 -20.54
N PHE A 265 3.12 -22.09 -21.45
CA PHE A 265 2.44 -22.99 -22.38
C PHE A 265 2.56 -22.47 -23.82
N ALA A 266 2.49 -23.38 -24.78
CA ALA A 266 2.58 -23.03 -26.20
C ALA A 266 1.38 -22.19 -26.66
N THR A 267 0.18 -22.50 -26.17
CA THR A 267 -1.03 -21.76 -26.52
C THR A 267 -1.88 -21.43 -25.29
N PRO A 268 -2.74 -20.38 -25.36
CA PRO A 268 -3.73 -20.11 -24.32
C PRO A 268 -4.70 -21.26 -24.08
N ALA A 269 -5.01 -22.07 -25.10
CA ALA A 269 -5.89 -23.23 -24.97
C ALA A 269 -5.24 -24.34 -24.12
N ASP A 270 -3.95 -24.58 -24.30
CA ASP A 270 -3.19 -25.54 -23.50
C ASP A 270 -3.11 -25.10 -22.03
N ALA A 271 -2.84 -23.81 -21.80
CA ALA A 271 -2.82 -23.23 -20.45
C ALA A 271 -4.17 -23.34 -19.74
N ARG A 272 -5.28 -23.10 -20.46
CA ARG A 272 -6.64 -23.26 -19.92
C ARG A 272 -6.94 -24.70 -19.55
N THR A 273 -6.62 -25.64 -20.44
CA THR A 273 -6.84 -27.08 -20.20
C THR A 273 -6.05 -27.56 -18.99
N ALA A 274 -4.76 -27.22 -18.92
CA ALA A 274 -3.91 -27.57 -17.78
C ALA A 274 -4.45 -26.99 -16.47
N LEU A 275 -4.89 -25.73 -16.50
CA LEU A 275 -5.47 -25.05 -15.34
C LEU A 275 -6.76 -25.72 -14.86
N ASP A 276 -7.65 -26.10 -15.77
CA ASP A 276 -8.91 -26.79 -15.46
C ASP A 276 -8.68 -28.20 -14.90
N GLU A 277 -7.72 -28.93 -15.46
CA GLU A 277 -7.34 -30.25 -14.96
C GLU A 277 -6.78 -30.19 -13.53
N ALA A 278 -5.96 -29.18 -13.23
CA ALA A 278 -5.38 -29.00 -11.90
C ALA A 278 -6.40 -28.49 -10.87
N ASP A 279 -7.32 -27.61 -11.31
CA ASP A 279 -8.42 -27.08 -10.50
C ASP A 279 -9.40 -28.19 -10.10
N GLY A 280 -9.86 -29.02 -11.04
CA GLY A 280 -10.83 -30.06 -10.75
C GLY A 280 -12.16 -29.54 -10.18
N GLY A 281 -12.50 -28.27 -10.42
CA GLY A 281 -13.72 -27.61 -9.95
C GLY A 281 -13.66 -27.05 -8.52
N MET A 282 -12.47 -26.84 -7.96
CA MET A 282 -12.30 -26.30 -6.61
C MET A 282 -12.45 -24.78 -6.53
N LEU A 283 -12.15 -24.08 -7.63
CA LEU A 283 -12.18 -22.64 -7.78
C LEU A 283 -13.44 -22.19 -8.54
N LEU A 284 -13.81 -20.93 -8.31
CA LEU A 284 -14.95 -20.28 -8.96
C LEU A 284 -14.51 -19.68 -10.30
N ARG A 285 -15.42 -19.66 -11.28
CA ARG A 285 -15.19 -19.07 -12.61
C ARG A 285 -16.42 -18.37 -13.16
N LEU A 286 -16.19 -17.39 -14.01
CA LEU A 286 -17.24 -16.77 -14.82
C LEU A 286 -17.58 -17.71 -15.97
N SER A 287 -18.86 -17.81 -16.30
CA SER A 287 -19.32 -18.51 -17.51
C SER A 287 -18.81 -17.80 -18.77
N GLU A 288 -18.74 -18.52 -19.89
CA GLU A 288 -18.29 -17.93 -21.17
C GLU A 288 -19.14 -16.72 -21.59
N GLN A 289 -20.44 -16.71 -21.25
CA GLN A 289 -21.33 -15.58 -21.49
C GLN A 289 -20.97 -14.35 -20.64
N GLU A 290 -20.53 -14.55 -19.40
CA GLU A 290 -20.09 -13.48 -18.50
C GLU A 290 -18.71 -12.93 -18.85
N LEU A 291 -17.84 -13.74 -19.49
CA LEU A 291 -16.54 -13.29 -20.00
C LEU A 291 -16.66 -12.42 -21.28
N SER A 292 -17.76 -12.55 -22.02
CA SER A 292 -17.99 -11.85 -23.31
C SER A 292 -18.62 -10.46 -23.20
N ARG A 293 -18.95 -10.01 -21.98
CA ARG A 293 -19.55 -8.70 -21.68
C ARG A 293 -18.51 -7.73 -21.10
#